data_AF-A0A0H5CH93-F1
#
_entry.id   AF-A0A0H5CH93-F1
#
_cell.length_a   1.000
_cell.length_b   1.000
_cell.length_c   1.000
_cell.angle_alpha   90.00
_cell.angle_beta   90.00
_cell.angle_gamma   90.00
#
_symmetry.space_group_name_H-M   'P 1'
#
loop_
_entity.id
_entity.type
_entity.pdbx_description
1 polymer ?
#
loop_
_entity_poly.entity_id
_entity_poly.type
_entity_poly.pdbx_seq_one_letter_code
_entity_poly.pdbx_strand_id
1 'polypeptide(L)'
;MRIVAAPLPGPGEQDIVEVVGRYTVLRPFGESQLRGACPFSRSQALRVRPAFGTFHCFRCGVGGDAGAFAVKITDVTNALPGPDQSL
;
A
#
# COMPACT_ATOMS: atom_id res chain seq x y z
N MET A 1 14.32 -3.36 -28.05
CA MET A 1 13.01 -3.53 -27.40
C MET A 1 13.04 -2.71 -26.10
N ARG A 2 12.55 -1.47 -26.15
CA ARG A 2 12.58 -0.56 -24.99
C ARG A 2 11.30 -0.76 -24.19
N ILE A 3 11.44 -1.42 -23.05
CA ILE A 3 10.52 -1.32 -21.92
C ILE A 3 10.56 0.13 -21.43
N VAL A 4 9.65 0.96 -21.92
CA VAL A 4 9.37 2.25 -21.28
C VAL A 4 8.36 1.94 -20.18
N ALA A 5 8.84 2.02 -18.95
CA ALA A 5 8.03 1.93 -17.75
C ALA A 5 6.83 2.87 -17.84
N ALA A 6 5.69 2.39 -17.35
CA ALA A 6 4.39 3.04 -17.41
C ALA A 6 4.39 4.51 -16.96
N PRO A 7 3.50 5.34 -17.51
CA PRO A 7 3.27 6.70 -17.03
C PRO A 7 2.91 6.66 -15.54
N LEU A 8 3.74 7.31 -14.73
CA LEU A 8 3.49 7.55 -13.32
C LEU A 8 2.27 8.49 -13.21
N PRO A 9 1.20 8.11 -12.48
CA PRO A 9 0.13 9.05 -12.15
C PRO A 9 0.70 10.16 -11.24
N GLY A 10 0.39 11.41 -11.59
CA GLY A 10 0.97 12.61 -10.98
C GLY A 10 0.44 12.93 -9.57
N PRO A 11 1.09 13.88 -8.88
CA PRO A 11 1.03 14.05 -7.43
C PRO A 11 -0.18 14.89 -7.00
N GLY A 12 -0.87 14.44 -5.95
CA GLY A 12 -1.96 15.19 -5.32
C GLY A 12 -2.35 14.61 -3.97
N GLU A 13 -1.49 14.87 -2.97
CA GLU A 13 -1.74 14.86 -1.52
C GLU A 13 -2.41 13.59 -0.95
N GLN A 14 -1.60 12.70 -0.35
CA GLN A 14 -1.94 11.37 0.20
C GLN A 14 -2.17 10.28 -0.86
N ASP A 15 -1.19 10.12 -1.75
CA ASP A 15 -1.18 9.03 -2.71
C ASP A 15 -1.05 7.68 -1.97
N ILE A 16 -2.12 6.89 -1.97
CA ILE A 16 -2.12 5.55 -1.37
C ILE A 16 -1.00 4.67 -1.95
N VAL A 17 -0.58 4.95 -3.18
CA VAL A 17 0.54 4.28 -3.85
C VAL A 17 1.84 4.58 -3.13
N GLU A 18 2.06 5.81 -2.68
CA GLU A 18 3.26 6.17 -1.94
C GLU A 18 3.24 5.54 -0.54
N VAL A 19 2.12 5.64 0.17
CA VAL A 19 1.98 5.05 1.51
C VAL A 19 2.23 3.54 1.46
N VAL A 20 1.53 2.83 0.58
CA VAL A 20 1.68 1.37 0.43
C VAL A 20 3.05 1.03 -0.16
N GLY A 21 3.56 1.85 -1.08
CA GLY A 21 4.87 1.69 -1.74
C GLY A 21 6.06 1.73 -0.77
N ARG A 22 5.93 2.42 0.37
CA ARG A 22 6.94 2.42 1.44
C ARG A 22 7.06 1.07 2.16
N TYR A 23 6.00 0.28 2.22
CA TYR A 23 5.98 -1.02 2.92
C TYR A 23 6.10 -2.21 1.97
N THR A 24 5.74 -2.04 0.70
CA THR A 24 5.75 -3.13 -0.28
C THR A 24 6.04 -2.64 -1.68
N VAL A 25 6.60 -3.53 -2.49
CA VAL A 25 6.87 -3.25 -3.89
C VAL A 25 5.56 -3.37 -4.68
N LEU A 26 5.03 -2.21 -5.08
CA LEU A 26 3.90 -2.14 -5.99
C LEU A 26 4.35 -2.40 -7.43
N ARG A 27 3.49 -3.10 -8.17
CA ARG A 27 3.65 -3.39 -9.60
C ARG A 27 2.40 -2.90 -10.33
N PRO A 28 2.54 -2.16 -11.44
CA PRO A 28 1.40 -1.75 -12.23
C PRO A 28 0.67 -2.98 -12.76
N PHE A 29 -0.66 -2.95 -12.71
CA PHE A 29 -1.53 -4.00 -13.18
C PHE A 29 -2.75 -3.39 -13.89
N GLY A 30 -2.71 -3.34 -15.22
CA GLY A 30 -3.74 -2.69 -16.03
C GLY A 30 -3.56 -1.17 -16.14
N GLU A 31 -4.63 -0.49 -16.56
CA GLU A 31 -4.59 0.92 -16.99
C GLU A 31 -4.39 1.92 -15.84
N SER A 32 -4.82 1.60 -14.62
CA SER A 32 -4.78 2.54 -13.50
C SER A 32 -4.87 1.84 -12.13
N GLN A 33 -4.43 0.59 -12.06
CA GLN A 33 -4.41 -0.18 -10.82
C GLN A 33 -3.00 -0.71 -10.55
N LEU A 34 -2.69 -0.91 -9.28
CA LEU A 34 -1.43 -1.49 -8.85
C LEU A 34 -1.73 -2.76 -8.09
N ARG A 35 -0.87 -3.76 -8.26
CA ARG A 35 -0.85 -4.97 -7.45
C ARG A 35 0.37 -4.98 -6.55
N GLY A 36 0.26 -5.53 -5.35
CA GLY A 36 1.35 -5.55 -4.39
C GLY A 36 1.35 -6.77 -3.47
N ALA A 37 2.44 -6.95 -2.74
CA ALA A 37 2.50 -7.87 -1.63
C ALA A 37 1.93 -7.21 -0.37
N CYS A 38 0.86 -7.77 0.18
CA CYS A 38 0.27 -7.30 1.42
C CYS A 38 1.20 -7.65 2.60
N PRO A 39 1.70 -6.67 3.38
CA PRO A 39 2.57 -6.94 4.52
C PRO A 39 1.86 -7.71 5.66
N PHE A 40 0.53 -7.62 5.75
CA PHE A 40 -0.29 -8.26 6.78
C PHE A 40 -0.36 -9.79 6.70
N SER A 41 -0.32 -10.34 5.49
CA SER A 41 -0.60 -11.77 5.26
C SER A 41 0.36 -12.37 4.23
N ARG A 42 1.53 -11.73 4.03
CA ARG A 42 2.55 -12.06 3.01
C ARG A 42 1.97 -12.49 1.66
N SER A 43 0.87 -11.86 1.25
CA SER A 43 0.06 -12.31 0.12
C SER A 43 0.17 -11.32 -1.02
N GLN A 44 0.52 -11.78 -2.22
CA GLN A 44 0.69 -10.94 -3.43
C GLN A 44 -0.64 -10.52 -4.11
N ALA A 45 -1.76 -10.61 -3.38
CA ALA A 45 -3.11 -10.37 -3.88
C ALA A 45 -3.69 -9.00 -3.46
N LEU A 46 -2.83 -8.03 -3.12
CA LEU A 46 -3.25 -6.66 -2.83
C LEU A 46 -3.53 -5.93 -4.14
N ARG A 47 -4.70 -5.30 -4.27
CA ARG A 47 -5.00 -4.33 -5.33
C ARG A 47 -5.13 -2.93 -4.74
N VAL A 48 -4.49 -1.97 -5.39
CA VAL A 48 -4.50 -0.55 -5.02
C VAL A 48 -5.04 0.24 -6.21
N ARG A 49 -6.00 1.13 -5.94
CA ARG A 49 -6.62 2.00 -6.93
C ARG A 49 -6.26 3.47 -6.63
N PRO A 50 -5.21 4.02 -7.26
CA PRO A 50 -4.83 5.43 -7.07
C PRO A 50 -5.97 6.40 -7.39
N ALA A 51 -6.75 6.11 -8.43
CA ALA A 51 -7.89 6.95 -8.84
C ALA A 51 -8.95 7.14 -7.74
N PHE A 52 -9.05 6.22 -6.78
CA PHE A 52 -10.02 6.27 -5.68
C PHE A 52 -9.33 6.36 -4.31
N GLY A 53 -8.00 6.37 -4.23
CA GLY A 53 -7.27 6.39 -2.97
C GLY A 53 -7.48 5.17 -2.06
N THR A 54 -7.93 4.03 -2.61
CA THR A 54 -8.35 2.85 -1.82
C THR A 54 -7.55 1.60 -2.15
N PHE A 55 -7.43 0.70 -1.16
CA PHE A 55 -6.80 -0.61 -1.29
C PHE A 55 -7.76 -1.73 -0.90
N HIS A 56 -7.57 -2.91 -1.49
CA HIS A 56 -8.28 -4.12 -1.13
C HIS A 56 -7.41 -5.36 -1.33
N CYS A 57 -7.25 -6.18 -0.30
CA CYS A 57 -6.54 -7.44 -0.35
C CYS A 57 -7.53 -8.60 -0.41
N PHE A 58 -7.56 -9.30 -1.54
CA PHE A 58 -8.46 -10.43 -1.76
C PHE A 58 -8.16 -11.66 -0.90
N ARG A 59 -7.01 -11.68 -0.20
CA ARG A 59 -6.56 -12.84 0.59
C ARG A 59 -6.85 -12.72 2.07
N CYS A 60 -6.71 -11.54 2.66
CA CYS A 60 -7.01 -11.31 4.08
C CYS A 60 -8.25 -10.44 4.32
N GLY A 61 -8.91 -9.97 3.25
CA GLY A 61 -10.14 -9.17 3.33
C GLY A 61 -9.92 -7.73 3.81
N VAL A 62 -8.69 -7.30 4.05
CA VAL A 62 -8.42 -5.91 4.45
C VAL A 62 -8.64 -5.00 3.26
N GLY A 63 -9.36 -3.91 3.49
CA GLY A 63 -9.51 -2.83 2.54
C GLY A 63 -9.97 -1.57 3.24
N GLY A 64 -9.78 -0.44 2.57
CA GLY A 64 -10.07 0.89 3.09
C GLY A 64 -9.22 1.93 2.38
N ASP A 65 -9.08 3.09 3.02
CA ASP A 65 -8.32 4.24 2.53
C ASP A 65 -6.86 4.21 3.03
N ALA A 66 -6.02 5.10 2.49
CA ALA A 66 -4.61 5.22 2.92
C ALA A 66 -4.46 5.38 4.45
N GLY A 67 -5.35 6.12 5.11
CA GLY A 67 -5.34 6.27 6.57
C GLY A 67 -5.64 4.97 7.33
N ALA A 68 -6.64 4.20 6.86
CA ALA A 68 -6.98 2.91 7.45
C ALA A 68 -5.82 1.91 7.29
N PHE A 69 -5.12 1.94 6.14
CA PHE A 69 -3.89 1.18 5.93
C PHE A 69 -2.80 1.55 6.94
N ALA A 70 -2.53 2.85 7.11
CA ALA A 70 -1.49 3.37 7.99
C ALA A 70 -1.68 2.99 9.46
N VAL A 71 -2.92 3.06 9.97
CA VAL A 71 -3.24 2.63 11.34
C VAL A 71 -3.04 1.13 11.49
N LYS A 72 -3.55 0.33 10.55
CA LYS A 72 -3.45 -1.13 10.60
C LYS A 72 -1.99 -1.59 10.52
N ILE A 73 -1.18 -0.99 9.64
CA ILE A 73 0.22 -1.41 9.46
C ILE A 73 1.07 -1.02 10.66
N THR A 74 0.75 0.10 11.31
CA THR A 74 1.35 0.51 12.58
C THR A 74 1.02 -0.51 13.66
N ASP A 75 -0.24 -0.93 13.81
CA ASP A 75 -0.63 -1.96 14.76
C ASP A 75 0.15 -3.28 14.58
N VAL A 76 0.32 -3.74 13.34
CA VAL A 76 1.05 -4.99 13.06
C VAL A 76 2.56 -4.85 13.16
N THR A 77 3.10 -3.68 12.83
CA THR A 77 4.56 -3.42 12.85
C THR A 77 5.05 -3.03 14.24
N ASN A 78 4.22 -2.36 15.04
CA ASN A 78 4.53 -1.87 16.39
C ASN A 78 4.53 -2.98 17.47
N ALA A 79 4.46 -4.25 17.05
CA ALA A 79 4.79 -5.38 17.92
C ALA A 79 6.29 -5.47 18.27
N LEU A 80 7.12 -4.52 17.84
CA LEU A 80 8.43 -4.27 18.44
C LEU A 80 8.27 -3.34 19.65
N PRO A 81 8.48 -3.83 20.89
CA PRO A 81 8.39 -3.00 22.08
C PRO A 81 9.58 -2.03 22.11
N GLY A 82 9.35 -0.79 21.72
CA GLY A 82 10.15 0.34 22.17
C GLY A 82 9.38 1.09 23.26
N PRO A 83 9.64 0.84 24.55
CA PRO A 83 9.18 1.71 25.62
C PRO A 83 10.05 2.97 25.64
N ASP A 84 9.79 3.90 24.73
CA ASP A 84 10.30 5.27 24.82
C ASP A 84 9.26 6.26 24.28
N GLN A 85 8.12 6.32 24.96
CA GLN A 85 7.32 7.55 25.01
C GLN A 85 7.34 8.08 26.45
N SER A 86 8.52 8.02 27.08
CA SER A 86 8.75 8.55 28.42
C SER A 86 9.57 9.83 28.31
N LEU A 87 8.90 10.96 28.05
CA LEU A 87 9.10 12.30 28.65
C LEU A 87 8.41 13.38 27.82
#